data_AF-A0A2S4XNC5-F1
#
_entry.id   AF-A0A2S4XNC5-F1
#
_cell.length_a   1.000
_cell.length_b   1.000
_cell.length_c   1.000
_cell.angle_alpha   90.00
_cell.angle_beta   90.00
_cell.angle_gamma   90.00
#
_symmetry.space_group_name_H-M   'P 1'
#
loop_
_entity.id
_entity.type
_entity.pdbx_description
1 polymer ?
#
loop_
_entity_poly.entity_id
_entity_poly.type
_entity_poly.pdbx_seq_one_letter_code
_entity_poly.pdbx_strand_id
1 'polypeptide(L)' 'MQEPTGKSGKRLQRTSMQARVADELRQMIISGELPPRSGLSEMALSETFGVSRTPIREALKQLQIEGLV' A
#
# COMPACT_ATOMS: atom_id res chain seq x y z
N MET A 1 -15.31 -32.99 6.84
CA MET A 1 -16.28 -31.90 7.08
C MET A 1 -15.48 -30.67 7.48
N GLN A 2 -15.45 -29.62 6.65
CA GLN A 2 -15.09 -28.24 7.02
C GLN A 2 -15.23 -27.35 5.77
N GLU A 3 -16.41 -26.79 5.59
CA GLU A 3 -16.62 -25.47 4.99
C GLU A 3 -17.32 -24.67 6.09
N PRO A 4 -16.92 -23.41 6.37
CA PRO A 4 -17.42 -22.35 5.51
C PRO A 4 -16.47 -21.14 5.34
N THR A 5 -16.65 -20.39 4.25
CA THR A 5 -16.80 -18.91 4.22
C THR A 5 -15.95 -18.22 3.14
N GLY A 6 -16.61 -17.72 2.10
CA GLY A 6 -16.07 -16.89 1.02
C GLY A 6 -15.60 -15.48 1.42
N LYS A 7 -14.82 -15.34 2.50
CA LYS A 7 -14.23 -14.06 2.96
C LYS A 7 -12.68 -14.07 2.97
N SER A 8 -12.05 -15.23 2.81
CA SER A 8 -10.58 -15.38 2.80
C SER A 8 -9.93 -14.81 1.54
N GLY A 9 -10.53 -14.97 0.36
CA GLY A 9 -10.00 -14.41 -0.88
C GLY A 9 -9.86 -12.90 -0.83
N LYS A 10 -10.86 -12.18 -0.32
CA LYS A 10 -10.86 -10.71 -0.32
C LYS A 10 -9.91 -10.10 0.72
N ARG A 11 -9.64 -10.77 1.86
CA ARG A 11 -8.65 -10.32 2.84
C ARG A 11 -7.23 -10.61 2.38
N LEU A 12 -6.96 -11.81 1.88
CA LEU A 12 -5.64 -12.18 1.36
C LEU A 12 -5.25 -11.29 0.16
N GLN A 13 -6.21 -11.01 -0.74
CA GLN A 13 -6.03 -10.10 -1.88
C GLN A 13 -5.83 -8.63 -1.46
N ARG A 14 -6.44 -8.20 -0.36
CA ARG A 14 -6.22 -6.85 0.19
C ARG A 14 -4.83 -6.71 0.79
N THR A 15 -4.39 -7.72 1.54
CA THR A 15 -3.04 -7.76 2.12
C THR A 15 -1.97 -7.85 1.03
N SER A 16 -2.20 -8.63 -0.04
CA SER A 16 -1.26 -8.69 -1.17
C SER A 16 -1.21 -7.36 -1.94
N MET A 17 -2.35 -6.68 -2.12
CA MET A 17 -2.38 -5.38 -2.79
C MET A 17 -1.69 -4.29 -1.97
N GLN A 18 -1.93 -4.26 -0.65
CA GLN A 18 -1.21 -3.37 0.27
C GLN A 18 0.29 -3.60 0.20
N ALA A 19 0.74 -4.86 0.27
CA ALA A 19 2.17 -5.19 0.22
C ALA A 19 2.81 -4.74 -1.09
N ARG A 20 2.13 -4.94 -2.23
CA ARG A 20 2.59 -4.45 -3.54
C ARG A 20 2.72 -2.93 -3.57
N VAL A 21 1.71 -2.21 -3.11
CA VAL A 21 1.75 -0.72 -3.06
C VAL A 21 2.89 -0.24 -2.17
N ALA A 22 3.11 -0.88 -1.01
CA ALA A 22 4.21 -0.52 -0.11
C ALA A 22 5.59 -0.76 -0.76
N ASP A 23 5.77 -1.90 -1.44
CA ASP A 23 7.02 -2.20 -2.14
C ASP A 23 7.31 -1.21 -3.27
N GLU A 24 6.32 -0.91 -4.11
CA GLU A 24 6.48 0.07 -5.20
C GLU A 24 6.82 1.47 -4.66
N LEU A 25 6.07 1.95 -3.66
CA LEU A 25 6.36 3.22 -3.01
C LEU A 25 7.76 3.23 -2.39
N ARG A 26 8.17 2.14 -1.74
CA ARG A 26 9.53 1.99 -1.19
C ARG A 26 10.58 2.14 -2.30
N GLN A 27 10.39 1.48 -3.44
CA GLN A 27 11.30 1.60 -4.59
C GLN A 27 11.37 3.03 -5.12
N MET A 28 10.23 3.70 -5.26
CA MET A 28 10.18 5.10 -5.72
C MET A 28 10.89 6.07 -4.75
N ILE A 29 10.79 5.83 -3.44
CA ILE A 29 11.49 6.64 -2.43
C ILE A 29 13.00 6.37 -2.46
N ILE A 30 13.42 5.10 -2.51
CA ILE A 30 14.83 4.71 -2.52
C ILE A 30 15.54 5.15 -3.81
N SER A 31 14.85 5.08 -4.95
CA SER A 31 15.35 5.57 -6.24
C SER A 31 15.41 7.10 -6.33
N GLY A 32 14.74 7.81 -5.43
CA GLY A 32 14.69 9.27 -5.40
C GLY A 32 13.62 9.88 -6.31
N GLU A 33 12.75 9.07 -6.92
CA GLU A 33 11.58 9.55 -7.68
C GLU A 33 10.57 10.25 -6.76
N LEU A 34 10.44 9.76 -5.52
CA LEU A 34 9.66 10.42 -4.47
C LEU A 34 10.61 10.94 -3.39
N PRO A 35 10.58 12.24 -3.06
CA PRO A 35 11.41 12.75 -1.98
C PRO A 35 11.03 12.07 -0.65
N PRO A 36 12.00 11.59 0.14
CA PRO A 36 11.73 11.13 1.49
C PRO A 36 11.13 12.28 2.31
N ARG A 37 10.18 11.96 3.20
CA ARG A 37 9.36 12.95 3.93
C ARG A 37 8.54 13.90 3.06
N SER A 38 8.34 13.60 1.77
CA SER A 38 7.35 14.33 0.99
C SER A 38 5.95 14.06 1.54
N GLY A 39 5.10 15.10 1.52
CA GLY A 39 3.68 14.94 1.83
C GLY A 39 2.98 14.13 0.75
N LEU A 40 3.10 12.80 0.81
CA LEU A 40 2.49 11.90 -0.15
C LEU A 40 0.96 11.98 -0.04
N SER A 41 0.31 12.37 -1.13
CA SER A 41 -1.16 12.45 -1.19
C SER A 41 -1.76 11.06 -1.41
N GLU A 42 -2.53 10.57 -0.43
CA GLU A 42 -3.28 9.31 -0.56
C GLU A 42 -4.16 9.28 -1.81
N MET A 43 -4.74 10.43 -2.17
CA MET A 43 -5.62 10.57 -3.34
C MET A 43 -4.84 10.38 -4.64
N ALA A 44 -3.72 11.09 -4.80
CA ALA A 44 -2.89 10.99 -6.00
C ALA A 44 -2.32 9.57 -6.15
N LEU A 45 -1.84 8.98 -5.06
CA LEU A 45 -1.34 7.59 -5.09
C LEU A 45 -2.45 6.59 -5.42
N SER A 46 -3.67 6.77 -4.90
CA SER A 46 -4.81 5.91 -5.25
C SER A 46 -5.12 5.94 -6.74
N GLU A 47 -5.05 7.11 -7.36
CA GLU A 47 -5.24 7.29 -8.80
C GLU A 47 -4.09 6.66 -9.60
N THR A 48 -2.83 6.93 -9.21
CA THR A 48 -1.64 6.37 -9.87
C THR A 48 -1.61 4.85 -9.83
N PHE A 49 -1.88 4.26 -8.67
CA PHE A 49 -1.85 2.80 -8.48
C PHE A 49 -3.17 2.12 -8.88
N GLY A 50 -4.22 2.88 -9.22
CA GLY A 50 -5.53 2.32 -9.58
C GLY A 50 -6.21 1.53 -8.46
N VAL A 51 -5.90 1.87 -7.20
CA VAL A 51 -6.43 1.16 -6.01
C VAL A 51 -7.20 2.12 -5.10
N SER A 52 -8.03 1.58 -4.22
CA SER A 52 -8.73 2.39 -3.22
C SER A 52 -7.76 3.04 -2.22
N ARG A 53 -8.20 4.09 -1.51
CA ARG A 53 -7.41 4.78 -0.49
C ARG A 53 -7.00 3.91 0.70
N THR A 54 -7.78 2.87 1.03
CA THR A 54 -7.48 1.99 2.18
C THR A 54 -6.12 1.30 2.09
N PRO A 55 -5.77 0.53 1.04
CA PRO A 55 -4.44 -0.07 0.91
C PRO A 55 -3.33 0.97 0.79
N ILE A 56 -3.57 2.12 0.17
CA ILE A 56 -2.60 3.23 0.11
C ILE A 56 -2.27 3.74 1.51
N ARG A 57 -3.30 4.06 2.31
CA ARG A 57 -3.11 4.54 3.68
C ARG A 57 -2.36 3.52 4.55
N GLU A 58 -2.67 2.24 4.42
CA GLU A 58 -1.98 1.18 5.18
C GLU A 58 -0.54 0.98 4.71
N ALA A 59 -0.27 1.06 3.40
CA ALA A 59 1.09 1.04 2.86
C ALA A 59 1.91 2.25 3.34
N LEU A 60 1.35 3.47 3.27
CA LEU A 60 1.99 4.67 3.80
C LEU A 60 2.28 4.57 5.28
N LYS A 61 1.33 4.08 6.09
CA LYS A 61 1.57 3.82 7.53
C LYS A 61 2.74 2.87 7.76
N GLN A 62 2.86 1.83 6.95
CA GLN A 62 3.98 0.91 7.05
C GLN A 62 5.31 1.61 6.71
N LEU A 63 5.35 2.40 5.64
CA LEU A 63 6.54 3.17 5.26
C LEU A 63 6.93 4.23 6.29
N GLN A 64 5.95 4.82 6.99
CA GLN A 64 6.21 5.73 8.12
C GLN A 64 6.87 5.00 9.29
N ILE A 65 6.43 3.78 9.61
CA ILE A 65 7.05 2.95 10.66
C ILE A 65 8.48 2.55 10.26
N GLU A 66 8.73 2.31 8.97
CA GLU A 66 10.06 2.03 8.41
C GLU A 66 10.95 3.28 8.34
N GLY A 67 10.40 4.49 8.54
CA GLY A 67 11.13 5.76 8.50
C GLY A 67 11.44 6.27 7.09
N LEU A 68 10.70 5.79 6.08
CA LEU A 68 10.90 6.14 4.66
C LEU A 68 10.12 7.39 4.24
N VAL A 69 9.01 7.71 4.92
CA VAL A 69 8.15 8.88 4.65
C VAL A 69 7.75 9.60 5.93
#